data_AF-A0A7S2U7S3-F1
#
_entry.id   AF-A0A7S2U7S3-F1
#
_cell.length_a   1.000
_cell.length_b   1.000
_cell.length_c   1.000
_cell.angle_alpha   90.00
_cell.angle_beta   90.00
_cell.angle_gamma   90.00
#
_symmetry.space_group_name_H-M   'P 1'
#
loop_
_entity.id
_entity.type
_entity.pdbx_description
1 polymer ?
#
loop_
_entity_poly.entity_id
_entity_poly.type
_entity_poly.pdbx_seq_one_letter_code
_entity_poly.pdbx_strand_id
1 'polypeptide(L)'
;MPHSFGTRARTRHMFAKKHRQHGPIHMSQYLMKVKVGDYVDIFADPSIHRGMPHKHYHGRTGIIFNVTKAAVGIRVNKEVNGRVLEKRIHVRIEHVRKSKCQKEILARKVANEEAKDLARKTGVK
;
A
#
# COMPACT_ATOMS: atom_id res chain seq x y z
N MET A 1 -31.50 -2.16 -8.39
CA MET A 1 -30.45 -2.69 -7.49
C MET A 1 -29.54 -3.64 -8.28
N PRO A 2 -28.23 -3.71 -7.99
CA PRO A 2 -27.37 -4.69 -8.66
C PRO A 2 -27.86 -6.11 -8.35
N HIS A 3 -28.01 -6.93 -9.40
CA HIS A 3 -28.55 -8.29 -9.28
C HIS A 3 -27.57 -9.28 -8.64
N SER A 4 -26.27 -8.97 -8.60
CA SER A 4 -25.25 -9.87 -8.03
C SER A 4 -24.25 -9.14 -7.13
N PHE A 5 -23.90 -9.81 -6.03
CA PHE A 5 -23.05 -9.28 -4.94
C PHE A 5 -21.74 -10.06 -4.76
N GLY A 6 -21.29 -10.77 -5.79
CA GLY A 6 -20.03 -11.52 -5.76
C GLY A 6 -18.82 -10.66 -5.40
N THR A 7 -17.79 -11.29 -4.84
CA THR A 7 -16.55 -10.62 -4.37
C THR A 7 -15.83 -9.82 -5.46
N ARG A 8 -15.91 -10.27 -6.71
CA ARG A 8 -15.35 -9.60 -7.91
C ARG A 8 -16.43 -8.95 -8.81
N ALA A 9 -17.65 -8.78 -8.31
CA ALA A 9 -18.68 -8.09 -9.09
C ALA A 9 -18.24 -6.64 -9.37
N ARG A 10 -18.48 -6.15 -10.60
CA ARG A 10 -18.17 -4.77 -11.04
C ARG A 10 -16.67 -4.42 -11.03
N THR A 11 -15.77 -5.39 -11.20
CA THR A 11 -14.31 -5.15 -11.25
C THR A 11 -13.70 -5.28 -12.65
N ARG A 12 -14.52 -5.27 -13.72
CA ARG A 12 -14.07 -5.55 -15.10
C ARG A 12 -12.85 -4.72 -15.51
N HIS A 13 -12.93 -3.39 -15.35
CA HIS A 13 -11.83 -2.49 -15.68
C HIS A 13 -10.85 -2.30 -14.51
N MET A 14 -11.34 -2.36 -13.27
CA MET A 14 -10.52 -2.17 -12.07
C MET A 14 -9.38 -3.19 -11.95
N PHE A 15 -9.64 -4.45 -12.31
CA PHE A 15 -8.64 -5.51 -12.30
C PHE A 15 -8.10 -5.82 -13.69
N ALA A 16 -8.44 -5.06 -14.73
CA ALA A 16 -7.83 -5.28 -16.03
C ALA A 16 -6.36 -4.83 -16.00
N LYS A 17 -5.46 -5.63 -16.59
CA LYS A 17 -4.11 -5.14 -16.90
C LYS A 17 -4.20 -4.00 -17.90
N LYS A 18 -3.29 -3.04 -17.78
CA LYS A 18 -3.12 -1.98 -18.77
C LYS A 18 -2.57 -2.56 -20.07
N HIS A 19 -2.81 -1.84 -21.17
CA HIS A 19 -2.26 -2.20 -22.47
C HIS A 19 -0.73 -2.38 -22.39
N ARG A 20 -0.21 -3.44 -23.04
CA ARG A 20 1.21 -3.83 -23.04
C ARG A 20 1.80 -4.17 -21.66
N GLN A 21 0.96 -4.42 -20.66
CA GLN A 21 1.38 -4.89 -19.32
C GLN A 21 0.83 -6.29 -18.99
N HIS A 22 0.49 -7.06 -20.03
CA HIS A 22 0.06 -8.45 -19.89
C HIS A 22 1.26 -9.37 -19.61
N GLY A 23 1.00 -10.50 -18.97
CA GLY A 23 2.02 -11.48 -18.63
C GLY A 23 2.41 -11.50 -17.14
N PRO A 24 3.55 -12.12 -16.81
CA PRO A 24 4.03 -12.24 -15.45
C PRO A 24 4.43 -10.88 -14.87
N ILE A 25 4.31 -10.74 -13.55
CA ILE A 25 4.75 -9.54 -12.83
C ILE A 25 6.27 -9.48 -12.76
N HIS A 26 6.84 -8.27 -12.73
CA HIS A 26 8.28 -8.07 -12.64
C HIS A 26 8.84 -8.62 -11.31
N MET A 27 10.05 -9.19 -11.37
CA MET A 27 10.75 -9.76 -10.20
C MET A 27 11.02 -8.75 -9.08
N SER A 28 11.11 -7.46 -9.41
CA SER A 28 11.25 -6.38 -8.44
C SER A 28 10.10 -6.35 -7.42
N GLN A 29 8.92 -6.81 -7.81
CA GLN A 29 7.77 -6.89 -6.93
C GLN A 29 7.99 -7.96 -5.85
N TYR A 30 8.47 -9.15 -6.24
CA TYR A 30 8.72 -10.26 -5.31
C TYR A 30 9.88 -9.97 -4.34
N LEU A 31 10.92 -9.28 -4.82
CA LEU A 31 12.11 -8.95 -4.04
C LEU A 31 11.96 -7.65 -3.22
N MET A 32 10.76 -7.08 -3.18
CA MET A 32 10.48 -5.85 -2.45
C MET A 32 10.66 -6.06 -0.94
N LYS A 33 11.69 -5.43 -0.37
CA LYS A 33 11.91 -5.42 1.09
C LYS A 33 10.77 -4.67 1.79
N VAL A 34 10.05 -5.31 2.69
CA VAL A 34 8.98 -4.72 3.49
C VAL A 34 9.27 -4.87 4.98
N LYS A 35 8.91 -3.86 5.77
CA LYS A 35 9.04 -3.89 7.23
C LYS A 35 7.72 -3.51 7.89
N VAL A 36 7.57 -3.89 9.15
CA VAL A 36 6.46 -3.44 9.99
C VAL A 36 6.55 -1.92 10.16
N GLY A 37 5.42 -1.23 10.03
CA GLY A 37 5.35 0.24 10.09
C GLY A 37 5.52 0.96 8.75
N ASP A 38 5.94 0.26 7.68
CA ASP A 38 6.02 0.86 6.35
C ASP A 38 4.62 1.22 5.81
N TYR A 39 4.52 2.35 5.13
CA TYR A 39 3.34 2.74 4.36
C TYR A 39 3.33 2.08 2.99
N VAL A 40 2.22 1.43 2.67
CA VAL A 40 2.05 0.70 1.42
C VAL A 40 0.71 0.99 0.77
N ASP A 41 0.71 1.02 -0.56
CA ASP A 41 -0.49 1.13 -1.38
C ASP A 41 -0.91 -0.28 -1.82
N ILE A 42 -2.19 -0.59 -1.66
CA ILE A 42 -2.75 -1.87 -2.07
C ILE A 42 -3.22 -1.76 -3.52
N PHE A 43 -2.77 -2.65 -4.38
CA PHE A 43 -3.25 -2.76 -5.76
C PHE A 43 -3.51 -4.22 -6.09
N ALA A 44 -4.47 -4.51 -6.94
CA ALA A 44 -4.79 -5.89 -7.32
C ALA A 44 -4.16 -6.19 -8.67
N ASP A 45 -3.24 -7.16 -8.69
CA ASP A 45 -2.70 -7.67 -9.94
C ASP A 45 -3.54 -8.87 -10.39
N PRO A 46 -4.25 -8.80 -11.52
CA PRO A 46 -5.11 -9.90 -11.95
C PRO A 46 -4.37 -11.15 -12.38
N SER A 47 -3.09 -11.07 -12.75
CA SER A 47 -2.31 -12.24 -13.18
C SER A 47 -2.11 -13.22 -12.01
N ILE A 48 -2.21 -12.73 -10.76
CA ILE A 48 -2.07 -13.53 -9.55
C ILE A 48 -3.39 -13.52 -8.79
N HIS A 49 -4.07 -14.66 -8.75
CA HIS A 49 -5.38 -14.76 -8.09
C HIS A 49 -5.29 -14.95 -6.57
N ARG A 50 -4.20 -15.53 -6.07
CA ARG A 50 -4.04 -15.88 -4.65
C ARG A 50 -3.74 -14.64 -3.82
N GLY A 51 -4.44 -14.48 -2.70
CA GLY A 51 -4.22 -13.37 -1.76
C GLY A 51 -4.61 -11.99 -2.31
N MET A 52 -5.46 -11.97 -3.35
CA MET A 52 -6.00 -10.75 -3.94
C MET A 52 -6.88 -10.01 -2.93
N PRO A 53 -6.74 -8.68 -2.80
CA PRO A 53 -7.59 -7.89 -1.92
C PRO A 53 -9.03 -7.80 -2.46
N HIS A 54 -9.99 -7.61 -1.57
CA HIS A 54 -11.34 -7.21 -1.99
C HIS A 54 -11.30 -5.83 -2.68
N LYS A 55 -12.11 -5.65 -3.73
CA LYS A 55 -12.15 -4.44 -4.58
C LYS A 55 -12.21 -3.11 -3.82
N HIS A 56 -12.82 -3.10 -2.64
CA HIS A 56 -12.91 -1.91 -1.79
C HIS A 56 -11.54 -1.37 -1.33
N TYR A 57 -10.57 -2.26 -1.15
CA TYR A 57 -9.22 -1.90 -0.69
C TYR A 57 -8.26 -1.61 -1.83
N HIS A 58 -8.68 -1.80 -3.10
CA HIS A 58 -7.87 -1.44 -4.25
C HIS A 58 -7.63 0.08 -4.27
N GLY A 59 -6.38 0.50 -4.39
CA GLY A 59 -5.97 1.91 -4.38
C GLY A 59 -5.92 2.55 -3.00
N ARG A 60 -6.13 1.79 -1.91
CA ARG A 60 -6.02 2.32 -0.55
C ARG A 60 -4.59 2.19 -0.04
N THR A 61 -4.14 3.22 0.68
CA THR A 61 -2.90 3.19 1.45
C THR A 61 -3.17 2.65 2.84
N GLY A 62 -2.23 1.87 3.38
CA GLY A 62 -2.29 1.34 4.73
C GLY A 62 -0.91 1.16 5.33
N ILE A 63 -0.89 0.73 6.59
CA ILE A 63 0.33 0.54 7.38
C ILE A 63 0.52 -0.96 7.64
N ILE A 64 1.72 -1.47 7.39
CA ILE A 64 2.05 -2.85 7.68
C ILE A 64 2.06 -3.10 9.19
N PHE A 65 1.31 -4.10 9.65
CA PHE A 65 1.34 -4.55 11.05
C PHE A 65 1.99 -5.92 11.23
N ASN A 66 1.99 -6.77 10.21
CA ASN A 66 2.56 -8.11 10.25
C ASN A 66 3.19 -8.47 8.90
N VAL A 67 4.25 -9.27 8.91
CA VAL A 67 4.90 -9.80 7.71
C VAL A 67 4.97 -11.31 7.84
N THR A 68 4.48 -12.02 6.83
CA THR A 68 4.53 -13.49 6.74
C THR A 68 5.40 -13.91 5.56
N LYS A 69 5.59 -15.23 5.36
CA LYS A 69 6.47 -15.79 4.32
C LYS A 69 6.22 -15.23 2.91
N ALA A 70 4.95 -14.99 2.54
CA ALA A 70 4.57 -14.57 1.18
C ALA A 70 3.56 -13.41 1.15
N ALA A 71 3.16 -12.90 2.31
CA ALA A 71 2.11 -11.90 2.43
C ALA A 71 2.41 -10.90 3.54
N VAL A 72 1.64 -9.83 3.53
CA VAL A 72 1.76 -8.71 4.44
C VAL A 72 0.39 -8.45 5.05
N GLY A 73 0.35 -8.29 6.37
CA GLY A 73 -0.80 -7.80 7.11
C GLY A 73 -0.81 -6.27 7.09
N ILE A 74 -1.87 -5.67 6.55
CA ILE A 74 -2.02 -4.23 6.39
C ILE A 74 -3.24 -3.75 7.18
N ARG A 75 -3.05 -2.66 7.93
CA ARG A 75 -4.12 -1.89 8.56
C ARG A 75 -4.62 -0.83 7.58
N VAL A 76 -5.91 -0.86 7.29
CA VAL A 76 -6.58 0.07 6.37
C VAL A 76 -7.89 0.55 7.00
N ASN A 77 -8.16 1.83 6.89
CA ASN A 77 -9.41 2.40 7.35
C ASN A 77 -10.51 2.20 6.32
N LYS A 78 -11.69 1.75 6.79
CA LYS A 78 -12.90 1.60 5.99
C LYS A 78 -14.06 2.29 6.68
N GLU A 79 -14.71 3.18 5.94
CA GLU A 79 -15.96 3.79 6.38
C GLU A 79 -17.12 2.80 6.24
N VAL A 80 -17.88 2.63 7.32
CA VAL A 80 -19.06 1.76 7.38
C VAL A 80 -20.15 2.46 8.18
N ASN A 81 -21.26 2.82 7.53
CA ASN A 81 -22.42 3.47 8.17
C ASN A 81 -22.03 4.71 9.02
N GLY A 82 -21.24 5.62 8.44
CA GLY A 82 -20.86 6.90 9.08
C GLY A 82 -19.74 6.81 10.13
N ARG A 83 -19.17 5.62 10.37
CA ARG A 83 -18.00 5.45 11.26
C ARG A 83 -16.81 4.88 10.51
N VAL A 84 -15.62 5.33 10.88
CA VAL A 84 -14.35 4.81 10.34
C VAL A 84 -13.90 3.63 11.19
N LEU A 85 -13.79 2.46 10.57
CA LEU A 85 -13.32 1.24 11.21
C LEU A 85 -11.94 0.86 10.69
N GLU A 86 -11.01 0.56 11.59
CA GLU A 86 -9.75 -0.09 11.21
C GLU A 86 -10.04 -1.53 10.78
N LYS A 87 -9.59 -1.89 9.58
CA LYS A 87 -9.66 -3.26 9.05
C LYS A 87 -8.24 -3.78 8.87
N ARG A 88 -8.02 -5.00 9.34
CA ARG A 88 -6.77 -5.75 9.14
C ARG A 88 -6.97 -6.74 8.02
N ILE A 89 -6.15 -6.63 6.98
CA ILE A 89 -6.22 -7.49 5.80
C ILE A 89 -4.87 -8.12 5.52
N HIS A 90 -4.87 -9.38 5.09
CA HIS A 90 -3.67 -10.05 4.60
C HIS A 90 -3.68 -10.06 3.08
N VAL A 91 -2.64 -9.47 2.49
CA VAL A 91 -2.50 -9.31 1.05
C VAL A 91 -1.11 -9.79 0.65
N ARG A 92 -1.01 -10.51 -0.47
CA ARG A 92 0.28 -11.00 -0.97
C ARG A 92 1.15 -9.88 -1.51
N ILE A 93 2.46 -10.09 -1.53
CA ILE A 93 3.46 -9.09 -1.96
C ILE A 93 3.21 -8.61 -3.40
N GLU A 94 2.67 -9.47 -4.27
CA GLU A 94 2.31 -9.12 -5.66
C GLU A 94 1.25 -8.01 -5.78
N HIS A 95 0.55 -7.72 -4.69
CA HIS A 95 -0.58 -6.79 -4.64
C HIS A 95 -0.31 -5.57 -3.74
N VAL A 96 0.97 -5.30 -3.45
CA VAL A 96 1.39 -4.26 -2.50
C VAL A 96 2.51 -3.45 -3.10
N ARG A 97 2.40 -2.12 -3.10
CA ARG A 97 3.47 -1.22 -3.56
C ARG A 97 3.93 -0.34 -2.41
N LYS A 98 5.23 -0.02 -2.32
CA LYS A 98 5.70 1.02 -1.40
C LYS A 98 5.07 2.36 -1.73
N SER A 99 4.40 2.95 -0.74
CA SER A 99 3.81 4.27 -0.91
C SER A 99 4.91 5.33 -0.98
N LYS A 100 4.68 6.36 -1.79
CA LYS A 100 5.59 7.52 -1.87
C LYS A 100 5.20 8.63 -0.88
N CYS A 101 4.07 8.51 -0.19
CA CYS A 101 3.52 9.55 0.68
C CYS A 101 4.51 10.03 1.76
N GLN A 102 5.30 9.12 2.32
CA GLN A 102 6.20 9.45 3.42
C GLN A 102 7.57 9.97 2.97
N LYS A 103 7.94 9.79 1.70
CA LYS A 103 9.31 10.06 1.23
C LYS A 103 9.73 11.51 1.41
N GLU A 104 8.86 12.44 1.00
CA GLU A 104 9.09 13.88 1.14
C GLU A 104 9.16 14.30 2.61
N ILE A 105 8.25 13.77 3.43
CA ILE A 105 8.21 14.07 4.87
C ILE A 105 9.50 13.60 5.55
N LEU A 106 10.00 12.41 5.23
CA LEU A 106 11.28 11.93 5.77
C LEU A 106 12.44 12.80 5.33
N ALA A 107 12.53 13.12 4.04
CA ALA A 107 13.61 13.96 3.51
C ALA A 107 13.63 15.34 4.19
N ARG A 108 12.46 15.96 4.35
CA ARG A 108 12.30 17.24 5.05
C ARG A 108 12.70 17.16 6.51
N LYS A 109 12.35 16.08 7.21
CA LYS A 109 12.74 15.89 8.62
C LYS A 109 14.24 15.85 8.78
N VAL A 110 14.93 15.10 7.92
CA VAL A 110 16.40 15.01 7.95
C VAL A 110 17.05 16.37 7.69
N ALA A 111 16.64 17.06 6.62
CA ALA A 111 17.17 18.38 6.29
C ALA A 111 16.95 19.41 7.41
N ASN A 112 15.78 19.37 8.06
CA ASN A 112 15.47 20.27 9.17
C ASN A 112 16.30 19.97 10.42
N GLU A 113 16.54 18.70 10.74
CA GLU A 113 17.39 18.34 11.89
C GLU A 113 18.86 18.72 11.63
N GLU A 114 19.37 18.51 10.42
CA GLU A 114 20.71 18.97 10.02
C GLU A 114 20.86 20.49 10.16
N ALA A 115 19.87 21.26 9.71
CA ALA A 115 19.87 22.71 9.84
C ALA A 115 19.84 23.16 11.32
N LYS A 116 19.05 22.50 12.17
CA LYS A 116 19.02 22.78 13.62
C LYS A 116 20.35 22.46 14.30
N ASP A 117 20.97 21.35 13.93
CA ASP A 117 22.26 20.94 14.49
C ASP A 117 23.38 21.88 14.06
N LEU A 118 23.35 22.37 12.82
CA LEU A 118 24.27 23.41 12.35
C LEU A 118 24.07 24.72 13.13
N ALA A 119 22.83 25.19 13.27
CA ALA A 119 22.51 26.41 14.03
C ALA A 119 22.94 26.30 15.51
N ARG A 120 22.77 25.11 16.13
CA ARG A 120 23.23 24.86 17.51
C ARG A 120 24.75 24.94 17.65
N LYS A 121 25.51 24.50 16.63
CA LYS A 121 26.97 24.53 16.62
C LYS A 121 27.53 25.93 16.36
N THR A 122 26.94 26.67 15.43
CA THR A 122 27.45 28.01 15.03
C THR A 122 26.93 29.14 15.91
N GLY A 123 25.82 28.93 16.64
CA GLY A 123 25.19 29.96 17.47
C GLY A 123 24.49 31.06 16.66
N VAL A 124 24.50 30.96 15.33
CA VAL A 124 23.76 31.83 14.42
C VAL A 124 22.35 31.27 14.31
N LYS A 125 21.36 32.08 14.73
CA LYS A 125 19.93 31.75 14.65
C LYS A 125 19.46 31.64 13.21
#